data_AF-A0A6G0W6T0-F1
#
_entry.id   AF-A0A6G0W6T0-F1
#
_cell.length_a   1.000
_cell.length_b   1.000
_cell.length_c   1.000
_cell.angle_alpha   90.00
_cell.angle_beta   90.00
_cell.angle_gamma   90.00
#
_symmetry.space_group_name_H-M   'P 1'
#
loop_
_entity.id
_entity.type
_entity.pdbx_description
1 polymer ?
#
loop_
_entity_poly.entity_id
_entity_poly.type
_entity_poly.pdbx_seq_one_letter_code
_entity_poly.pdbx_strand_id
1 'polypeptide(L)'
;MMKPFRQAQLTHVNRKIFNYRLSRARRIVENAFGILVARFRIFHTAINLKLKHIDSVVMACCVLHNFLLKMVPSSYAPPECFDRENTSEDTILTGYEAQNYHTYGLNRSNLGNPPRSAKELREDFMRYFVNEGQVPWQQDCI
;
A
#
# COMPACT_ATOMS: atom_id res chain seq x y z
N MET A 1 -9.43 5.71 2.83
CA MET A 1 -9.03 4.45 2.17
C MET A 1 -10.20 3.47 2.18
N MET A 2 -10.41 2.68 1.12
CA MET A 2 -11.48 1.67 1.06
C MET A 2 -11.33 0.64 2.20
N LYS A 3 -12.42 0.28 2.90
CA LYS A 3 -12.38 -0.67 4.03
C LYS A 3 -12.57 -2.10 3.54
N PRO A 4 -11.70 -3.07 3.89
CA PRO A 4 -11.88 -4.46 3.47
C PRO A 4 -13.17 -5.06 4.05
N PHE A 5 -13.66 -6.15 3.45
CA PHE A 5 -14.70 -6.97 4.07
C PHE A 5 -14.21 -7.51 5.40
N ARG A 6 -15.13 -7.61 6.38
CA ARG A 6 -14.80 -8.13 7.72
C ARG A 6 -14.45 -9.62 7.58
N GLN A 7 -13.58 -10.13 8.45
CA GLN A 7 -13.17 -11.54 8.42
C GLN A 7 -14.37 -12.51 8.43
N ALA A 8 -15.39 -12.23 9.25
CA ALA A 8 -16.62 -13.02 9.31
C ALA A 8 -17.43 -13.06 8.00
N GLN A 9 -17.16 -12.16 7.05
CA GLN A 9 -17.82 -12.08 5.74
C GLN A 9 -17.03 -12.79 4.63
N LEU A 10 -15.86 -13.35 4.94
CA LEU A 10 -14.96 -14.00 3.97
C LEU A 10 -15.28 -15.48 3.71
N THR A 11 -16.47 -15.92 4.12
CA THR A 11 -17.03 -17.23 3.71
C THR A 11 -17.28 -17.27 2.20
N HIS A 12 -17.51 -16.12 1.56
CA HIS A 12 -17.66 -16.03 0.11
C HIS A 12 -16.31 -15.76 -0.57
N VAL A 13 -15.95 -16.64 -1.51
CA VAL A 13 -14.74 -16.55 -2.36
C VAL A 13 -14.57 -15.17 -2.98
N ASN A 14 -15.64 -14.58 -3.51
CA ASN A 14 -15.61 -13.25 -4.15
C ASN A 14 -15.08 -12.14 -3.23
N ARG A 15 -15.42 -12.21 -1.93
CA ARG A 15 -14.95 -11.24 -0.93
C ARG A 15 -13.50 -11.48 -0.53
N LYS A 16 -13.03 -12.73 -0.55
CA LYS A 16 -11.61 -13.07 -0.38
C LYS A 16 -10.78 -12.49 -1.52
N ILE A 17 -11.18 -12.75 -2.77
CA ILE A 17 -10.53 -12.20 -3.97
C ILE A 17 -10.43 -10.67 -3.88
N PHE A 18 -11.53 -9.99 -3.55
CA PHE A 18 -11.53 -8.54 -3.38
C PHE A 18 -10.54 -8.09 -2.30
N ASN A 19 -10.59 -8.69 -1.10
CA ASN A 19 -9.70 -8.31 0.00
C ASN A 19 -8.23 -8.55 -0.36
N TYR A 20 -7.90 -9.66 -1.01
CA TYR A 20 -6.55 -9.97 -1.46
C TYR A 20 -6.05 -8.93 -2.47
N ARG A 21 -6.82 -8.65 -3.52
CA ARG A 21 -6.47 -7.61 -4.51
C ARG A 21 -6.31 -6.23 -3.88
N LEU A 22 -7.18 -5.89 -2.94
CA LEU A 22 -7.10 -4.63 -2.21
C LEU A 22 -5.82 -4.56 -1.37
N SER A 23 -5.45 -5.63 -0.66
CA SER A 23 -4.19 -5.71 0.09
C SER A 23 -2.96 -5.63 -0.84
N ARG A 24 -2.98 -6.34 -1.96
CA ARG A 24 -1.91 -6.28 -2.96
C ARG A 24 -1.70 -4.87 -3.52
N ALA A 25 -2.78 -4.14 -3.80
CA ALA A 25 -2.70 -2.74 -4.21
C ALA A 25 -2.15 -1.82 -3.11
N ARG A 26 -2.58 -2.01 -1.85
CA ARG A 26 -2.05 -1.22 -0.72
C ARG A 26 -0.55 -1.39 -0.56
N ARG A 27 -0.06 -2.62 -0.66
CA ARG A 27 1.36 -2.93 -0.50
C ARG A 27 2.25 -2.23 -1.53
N ILE A 28 1.80 -2.06 -2.77
CA ILE A 28 2.54 -1.27 -3.76
C ILE A 28 2.69 0.19 -3.29
N VAL A 29 1.61 0.77 -2.77
CA VAL A 29 1.61 2.14 -2.25
C VAL A 29 2.47 2.26 -1.00
N GLU A 30 2.34 1.31 -0.06
CA GLU A 30 3.11 1.26 1.18
C GLU A 30 4.61 1.08 0.92
N ASN A 31 5.00 0.20 -0.02
CA ASN A 31 6.39 0.06 -0.44
C ASN A 31 6.96 1.37 -1.00
N ALA A 32 6.22 2.05 -1.88
CA ALA A 32 6.68 3.30 -2.49
C ALA A 32 6.93 4.40 -1.44
N PHE A 33 5.97 4.60 -0.54
CA PHE A 33 6.13 5.57 0.55
C PHE A 33 7.15 5.13 1.59
N GLY A 34 7.27 3.83 1.87
CA GLY A 34 8.29 3.28 2.77
C GLY A 34 9.70 3.62 2.31
N ILE A 35 10.00 3.38 1.03
CA ILE A 35 11.30 3.71 0.43
C ILE A 35 11.51 5.23 0.39
N LEU A 36 10.48 6.01 0.03
CA LEU A 36 10.57 7.47 0.03
C LEU A 36 10.93 7.99 1.43
N VAL A 37 10.25 7.53 2.48
CA VAL A 37 10.55 7.92 3.87
C VAL A 37 11.97 7.48 4.24
N ALA A 38 12.33 6.21 4.01
CA ALA A 38 13.64 5.64 4.32
C ALA A 38 14.80 6.43 3.70
N ARG A 39 14.62 6.94 2.47
CA ARG A 39 15.64 7.70 1.74
C ARG A 39 15.69 9.16 2.14
N PHE A 40 14.56 9.75 2.49
CA PHE A 40 14.47 11.16 2.86
C PHE A 40 14.24 11.33 4.36
N ARG A 41 15.35 11.41 5.10
CA ARG A 41 15.40 11.58 6.56
C ARG A 41 14.49 12.69 7.13
N ILE A 42 14.13 13.69 6.32
CA ILE A 42 13.19 14.76 6.73
C ILE A 42 11.82 14.22 7.18
N PHE A 43 11.43 13.02 6.72
CA PHE A 43 10.17 12.37 7.11
C PHE A 43 10.29 11.50 8.37
N HIS A 44 11.49 11.31 8.93
CA HIS A 44 11.68 10.47 10.12
C HIS A 44 11.26 11.16 11.42
N THR A 45 11.18 12.49 11.39
CA THR A 45 10.80 13.32 12.53
C THR A 45 9.73 14.32 12.10
N ALA A 46 9.17 15.05 13.07
CA ALA A 46 8.30 16.17 12.77
C ALA A 46 9.06 17.17 11.86
N ILE A 47 8.45 17.52 10.72
CA ILE A 47 9.05 18.43 9.75
C ILE A 47 9.16 19.82 10.41
N ASN A 48 10.37 20.21 10.81
CA ASN A 48 10.63 21.50 11.45
C ASN A 48 10.77 22.63 10.40
N LEU A 49 9.71 22.86 9.63
CA LEU A 49 9.62 23.92 8.63
C LEU A 49 8.30 24.68 8.78
N LYS A 50 8.29 25.92 8.29
CA LYS A 50 7.04 26.70 8.19
C LYS A 50 6.09 25.99 7.22
N LEU A 51 4.79 25.95 7.55
CA LEU A 51 3.74 25.28 6.76
C LEU A 51 3.82 25.61 5.26
N LYS A 52 4.09 26.87 4.92
CA LYS A 52 4.22 27.35 3.54
C LYS A 52 5.31 26.66 2.70
N HIS A 53 6.24 25.94 3.32
CA HIS A 53 7.32 25.22 2.64
C HIS A 53 7.11 23.71 2.59
N ILE A 54 6.17 23.17 3.37
CA ILE A 54 5.97 21.71 3.50
C ILE A 54 5.59 21.11 2.15
N ASP A 55 4.64 21.70 1.44
CA ASP A 55 4.18 21.19 0.15
C ASP A 55 5.31 21.15 -0.89
N SER A 56 6.12 22.21 -0.96
CA SER A 56 7.28 22.26 -1.85
C SER A 56 8.31 21.17 -1.55
N VAL A 57 8.56 20.91 -0.27
CA VAL A 57 9.51 19.87 0.16
C VAL A 57 8.98 18.48 -0.16
N VAL A 58 7.72 18.20 0.15
CA VAL A 58 7.08 16.91 -0.15
C VAL A 58 7.13 16.65 -1.67
N MET A 59 6.76 17.65 -2.48
CA MET A 59 6.79 17.54 -3.94
C MET A 59 8.20 17.34 -4.47
N ALA A 60 9.19 18.08 -3.95
CA ALA A 60 10.59 17.90 -4.33
C ALA A 60 11.10 16.49 -4.04
N CYS A 61 10.76 15.93 -2.86
CA CYS A 61 11.07 14.56 -2.52
C CYS A 61 10.40 13.56 -3.47
N CYS A 62 9.12 13.74 -3.81
CA CYS A 62 8.43 12.87 -4.79
C CYS A 62 9.08 12.92 -6.18
N VAL A 63 9.41 14.11 -6.67
CA VAL A 63 10.07 14.28 -7.97
C VAL A 63 11.44 13.62 -7.97
N LEU A 64 12.24 13.85 -6.92
CA LEU A 64 13.58 13.26 -6.80
C LEU A 64 13.51 11.73 -6.62
N HIS A 65 12.55 11.22 -5.85
CA HIS A 65 12.28 9.78 -5.72
C HIS A 65 12.04 9.14 -7.10
N ASN A 66 11.10 9.71 -7.88
CA ASN A 66 10.76 9.20 -9.21
C ASN A 66 11.94 9.30 -10.17
N PHE A 67 12.72 10.39 -10.11
CA PHE A 67 13.92 10.57 -10.92
C PHE A 67 14.98 9.51 -10.59
N LEU A 68 15.26 9.27 -9.31
CA LEU A 68 16.27 8.29 -8.88
C LEU A 68 15.85 6.85 -9.17
N LEU A 69 14.56 6.52 -9.02
CA LEU A 69 14.01 5.24 -9.47
C LEU A 69 14.25 5.00 -10.96
N LYS A 70 14.18 6.05 -11.78
CA LYS A 70 14.41 5.95 -13.22
C LYS A 70 15.89 5.87 -13.59
N MET A 71 16.74 6.66 -12.94
CA MET A 71 18.15 6.80 -13.34
C MET A 71 19.06 5.74 -12.72
N VAL A 72 18.81 5.36 -11.48
CA VAL A 72 19.69 4.46 -10.70
C VAL A 72 18.89 3.46 -9.86
N PRO A 73 17.98 2.66 -10.46
CA PRO A 73 17.05 1.80 -9.72
C PRO A 73 17.76 0.83 -8.77
N SER A 74 18.81 0.15 -9.23
CA SER A 74 19.53 -0.85 -8.43
C SER A 74 20.26 -0.28 -7.22
N SER A 75 20.64 1.00 -7.24
CA SER A 75 21.30 1.65 -6.10
C SER A 75 20.29 2.36 -5.20
N TYR A 76 19.26 2.96 -5.78
CA TYR A 76 18.27 3.74 -5.03
C TYR A 76 17.23 2.86 -4.35
N ALA A 77 16.65 1.90 -5.06
CA ALA A 77 15.62 1.00 -4.55
C ALA A 77 15.85 -0.41 -5.10
N PRO A 78 16.87 -1.13 -4.61
CA PRO A 78 17.13 -2.48 -5.05
C PRO A 78 15.92 -3.41 -4.76
N PRO A 79 15.75 -4.48 -5.56
CA PRO A 79 14.71 -5.51 -5.45
C PRO A 79 14.29 -5.93 -4.04
N GLU A 80 15.25 -5.97 -3.12
CA GLU A 80 15.15 -6.43 -1.75
C GLU A 80 14.51 -5.39 -0.82
N CYS A 81 14.37 -4.12 -1.25
CA CYS A 81 13.65 -3.09 -0.49
C CYS A 81 12.15 -3.34 -0.43
N PHE A 82 11.63 -4.05 -1.43
CA PHE A 82 10.20 -4.18 -1.66
C PHE A 82 9.66 -5.45 -1.01
N ASP A 83 8.50 -5.32 -0.38
CA ASP A 83 7.75 -6.50 0.04
C ASP A 83 7.31 -7.32 -1.18
N ARG A 84 7.56 -8.64 -1.14
CA ARG A 84 7.25 -9.60 -2.22
C ARG A 84 6.31 -10.68 -1.74
N GLU A 85 5.47 -11.19 -2.64
CA GLU A 85 4.68 -12.40 -2.34
C GLU A 85 5.53 -13.61 -2.60
N ASN A 86 5.56 -14.53 -1.64
CA ASN A 86 5.98 -15.89 -1.85
C ASN A 86 4.72 -16.73 -2.14
N THR A 87 4.40 -16.90 -3.43
CA THR A 87 3.21 -17.65 -3.86
C THR A 87 3.25 -19.11 -3.41
N SER A 88 4.43 -19.71 -3.22
CA SER A 88 4.56 -21.10 -2.75
C SER A 88 4.23 -21.31 -1.28
N GLU A 89 4.39 -20.28 -0.45
CA GLU A 89 4.20 -20.38 1.01
C GLU A 89 3.01 -19.56 1.52
N ASP A 90 2.32 -18.84 0.63
CA ASP A 90 1.29 -17.84 0.97
C ASP A 90 1.79 -16.81 2.01
N THR A 91 3.08 -16.46 1.93
CA THR A 91 3.74 -15.53 2.85
C THR A 91 4.15 -14.24 2.13
N ILE A 92 4.27 -13.16 2.89
CA ILE A 92 4.86 -11.91 2.42
C ILE A 92 6.31 -11.86 2.91
N LEU A 93 7.25 -11.84 1.97
CA LEU A 93 8.66 -11.56 2.24
C LEU A 93 8.82 -10.05 2.43
N THR A 94 9.09 -9.63 3.66
CA THR A 94 9.27 -8.21 4.01
C THR A 94 10.63 -7.69 3.51
N GLY A 95 10.63 -6.53 2.85
CA GLY A 95 11.85 -5.90 2.36
C GLY A 95 12.75 -5.35 3.47
N TYR A 96 14.06 -5.24 3.21
CA TYR A 96 15.06 -4.88 4.24
C TYR A 96 14.92 -3.43 4.76
N GLU A 97 14.42 -2.49 3.94
CA GLU A 97 14.23 -1.10 4.37
C GLU A 97 13.03 -0.95 5.31
N ALA A 98 12.02 -1.82 5.21
CA ALA A 98 10.85 -1.81 6.09
C ALA A 98 11.21 -2.16 7.56
N GLN A 99 12.29 -2.91 7.78
CA GLN A 99 12.74 -3.29 9.14
C GLN A 99 13.48 -2.16 9.87
N ASN A 100 14.12 -1.24 9.14
CA ASN A 100 15.04 -0.26 9.71
C ASN A 100 14.39 1.09 10.05
N TYR A 101 13.19 1.35 9.56
CA TYR A 101 12.50 2.62 9.78
C TYR A 101 11.11 2.41 10.37
N HIS A 102 10.98 2.63 11.68
CA HIS A 102 9.68 2.73 12.33
C HIS A 102 9.03 4.05 11.89
N THR A 103 8.23 4.01 10.81
CA THR A 103 7.22 5.05 10.63
C THR A 103 6.29 4.98 11.83
N TYR A 104 6.13 6.08 12.56
CA TYR A 104 5.15 6.14 13.63
C TYR A 104 3.78 5.76 13.05
N GLY A 105 3.19 4.67 13.56
CA GLY A 105 1.88 4.24 13.14
C GLY A 105 0.90 5.40 13.33
N LEU A 106 0.28 5.85 12.25
CA LEU A 106 -0.77 6.86 12.36
C LEU A 106 -1.83 6.31 13.32
N ASN A 107 -2.27 7.15 14.27
CA ASN A 107 -3.39 6.79 15.15
C ASN A 107 -4.54 6.32 14.26
N ARG A 108 -4.91 5.04 14.40
CA ARG A 108 -6.05 4.48 13.68
C ARG A 108 -7.27 5.28 14.12
N SER A 109 -7.71 6.20 13.27
CA SER A 109 -9.00 6.84 13.46
C SER A 109 -10.03 5.72 13.36
N ASN A 110 -10.71 5.44 14.47
CA ASN A 110 -11.88 4.58 14.47
C ASN A 110 -12.96 5.31 13.67
N LEU A 111 -12.91 5.21 12.34
CA LEU A 111 -13.84 5.81 11.38
C LEU A 111 -15.27 5.23 11.49
N GLY A 112 -15.60 4.57 12.60
CA GLY A 112 -16.90 3.95 12.84
C GLY A 112 -17.29 2.95 11.75
N ASN A 113 -18.60 2.83 11.56
CA ASN A 113 -19.15 2.09 10.43
C ASN A 113 -19.06 2.95 9.17
N PRO A 114 -18.54 2.42 8.04
CA PRO A 114 -18.51 3.17 6.79
C PRO A 114 -19.93 3.49 6.33
N PRO A 115 -20.15 4.63 5.66
CA PRO A 115 -21.45 5.02 5.13
C PRO A 115 -21.95 3.97 4.12
N ARG A 116 -23.27 3.93 3.90
CA ARG A 116 -23.90 2.95 2.99
C ARG A 116 -23.32 3.02 1.58
N SER A 117 -23.12 4.22 1.05
CA SER A 117 -22.50 4.45 -0.27
C SER A 117 -21.10 3.84 -0.39
N ALA A 118 -20.28 3.91 0.66
CA ALA A 118 -18.95 3.29 0.66
C ALA A 118 -19.03 1.75 0.68
N LYS A 119 -20.07 1.18 1.30
CA LYS A 119 -20.32 -0.27 1.26
C LYS A 119 -20.79 -0.70 -0.13
N GLU A 120 -21.67 0.07 -0.75
CA GLU A 120 -22.16 -0.17 -2.12
C GLU A 120 -21.01 -0.11 -3.13
N LEU A 121 -20.20 0.95 -3.10
CA LEU A 121 -19.02 1.08 -3.96
C LEU A 121 -18.04 -0.11 -3.79
N ARG A 122 -17.87 -0.60 -2.56
CA ARG A 122 -17.05 -1.79 -2.29
C ARG A 122 -17.64 -3.06 -2.93
N GLU A 123 -18.95 -3.23 -2.86
CA GLU A 123 -19.65 -4.35 -3.51
C GLU A 123 -19.53 -4.23 -5.04
N ASP A 124 -19.60 -3.03 -5.61
CA ASP A 124 -19.42 -2.78 -7.04
C ASP A 124 -18.00 -3.13 -7.51
N PHE A 125 -16.97 -2.69 -6.78
CA PHE A 125 -15.59 -3.09 -7.09
C PHE A 125 -15.38 -4.60 -6.96
N MET A 126 -15.98 -5.24 -5.96
CA MET A 126 -15.90 -6.69 -5.81
C MET A 126 -16.55 -7.39 -7.00
N ARG A 127 -17.73 -6.95 -7.43
CA ARG A 127 -18.40 -7.48 -8.63
C ARG A 127 -17.54 -7.28 -9.88
N TYR A 128 -16.96 -6.11 -10.07
CA TYR A 128 -16.07 -5.86 -11.21
C TYR A 128 -14.84 -6.79 -11.17
N PHE A 129 -14.12 -6.88 -10.05
CA PHE A 129 -12.90 -7.68 -9.92
C PHE A 129 -13.12 -9.19 -10.10
N VAL A 130 -14.32 -9.69 -9.79
CA VAL A 130 -14.67 -11.10 -9.96
C VAL A 130 -15.12 -11.40 -11.40
N ASN A 131 -15.70 -10.42 -12.09
CA ASN A 131 -16.23 -10.57 -13.44
C ASN A 131 -15.28 -9.92 -14.47
N GLU A 132 -15.67 -8.76 -15.05
CA GLU A 132 -14.94 -8.06 -16.12
C GLU A 132 -13.46 -7.80 -15.81
N GLY A 133 -13.14 -7.52 -14.55
CA GLY A 133 -11.79 -7.23 -14.08
C GLY A 133 -11.01 -8.46 -13.62
N GLN A 134 -11.48 -9.68 -13.90
CA GLN A 134 -10.84 -10.93 -13.49
C GLN A 134 -9.43 -11.06 -14.06
N VAL A 135 -8.53 -11.59 -13.24
CA VAL A 135 -7.14 -11.85 -13.59
C VAL A 135 -6.80 -13.33 -13.38
N PRO A 136 -5.91 -13.94 -14.18
CA PRO A 136 -5.71 -15.39 -14.16
C PRO A 136 -5.29 -15.99 -12.82
N TRP A 137 -4.54 -15.22 -12.02
CA TRP A 137 -3.97 -15.67 -10.74
C TRP A 137 -4.91 -15.50 -9.55
N GLN A 138 -6.09 -14.85 -9.69
CA GLN A 138 -6.86 -14.47 -8.49
C GLN A 138 -7.55 -15.65 -7.79
N GLN A 139 -7.66 -16.80 -8.45
CA GLN A 139 -8.21 -18.02 -7.86
C GLN A 139 -7.19 -18.79 -7.02
N ASP A 140 -5.90 -18.60 -7.30
CA ASP A 140 -4.82 -19.32 -6.61
C ASP A 140 -4.45 -18.68 -5.27
N CYS A 141 -5.03 -17.52 -4.96
CA CYS A 141 -4.71 -16.70 -3.78
C CYS A 141 -5.82 -16.71 -2.68
N ILE A 142 -6.61 -17.79 -2.58
CA ILE A 142 -7.87 -17.87 -1.78
C ILE A 142 -7.80 -18.89 -0.63
#